data_AF-A0A2V3JI39-F1
#
_entry.id   AF-A0A2V3JI39-F1
#
_cell.length_a   1.000
_cell.length_b   1.000
_cell.length_c   1.000
_cell.angle_alpha   90.00
_cell.angle_beta   90.00
_cell.angle_gamma   90.00
#
_symmetry.space_group_name_H-M   'P 1'
#
loop_
_entity.id
_entity.type
_entity.pdbx_description
1 polymer ?
#
loop_
_entity_poly.entity_id
_entity_poly.type
_entity_poly.pdbx_seq_one_letter_code
_entity_poly.pdbx_strand_id
1 'polypeptide(L)'
;MNITEIPETLKSIIKNTAEKLSGFKRRIYIAEITIELLDKSARKAEREFGWGRKTVEKGMMELTTGIRCVDNYSARGNKKTEEKMPELEEDIRSIVGPKSQTDPNFQTSLMYTRITAKAVRQALIDEKGYIDDE
;
A
#
# COMPACT_ATOMS: atom_id res chain seq x y z
N MET A 1 22.63 28.10 15.88
CA MET A 1 23.44 28.99 15.02
C MET A 1 22.70 29.10 13.70
N ASN A 2 22.22 30.29 13.32
CA ASN A 2 21.59 30.46 12.01
C ASN A 2 22.70 30.52 10.97
N ILE A 3 23.03 29.37 10.39
CA ILE A 3 24.02 29.30 9.33
C ILE A 3 23.36 29.96 8.11
N THR A 4 23.88 31.11 7.70
CA THR A 4 23.35 31.88 6.57
C THR A 4 23.41 31.08 5.26
N GLU A 5 24.41 30.20 5.11
CA GLU A 5 24.57 29.27 4.00
C GLU A 5 25.23 27.96 4.44
N ILE A 6 24.61 26.82 4.13
CA ILE A 6 25.19 25.49 4.41
C ILE A 6 26.25 25.20 3.32
N PRO A 7 27.51 24.87 3.67
CA PRO A 7 28.53 24.51 2.69
C PRO A 7 28.11 23.34 1.81
N GLU A 8 28.44 23.38 0.52
CA GLU A 8 27.99 22.36 -0.45
C GLU A 8 28.52 20.96 -0.12
N THR A 9 29.73 20.87 0.43
CA THR A 9 30.32 19.62 0.94
C THR A 9 29.52 19.03 2.10
N LEU A 10 29.01 19.87 3.00
CA LEU A 10 28.16 19.43 4.09
C LEU A 10 26.77 19.01 3.56
N LYS A 11 26.21 19.77 2.61
CA LYS A 11 24.94 19.40 1.97
C LYS A 11 25.00 18.02 1.33
N SER A 12 26.09 17.69 0.62
CA SER A 12 26.25 16.39 -0.02
C SER A 12 26.36 15.24 0.98
N ILE A 13 27.12 15.42 2.08
CA ILE A 13 27.21 14.44 3.17
C ILE A 13 25.83 14.21 3.81
N ILE A 14 25.09 15.29 4.06
CA ILE A 14 23.74 15.21 4.64
C ILE A 14 22.79 14.44 3.71
N LYS A 15 22.79 14.74 2.40
CA LYS A 15 21.99 14.04 1.39
C LYS A 15 22.33 12.56 1.32
N ASN A 16 23.61 12.23 1.21
CA ASN A 16 24.09 10.85 1.16
C ASN A 16 23.69 10.05 2.41
N THR A 17 23.70 10.69 3.57
CA THR A 17 23.26 10.05 4.82
C THR A 17 21.76 9.79 4.81
N ALA A 18 20.95 10.77 4.37
CA ALA A 18 19.51 10.59 4.22
C ALA A 18 19.16 9.46 3.24
N GLU A 19 19.93 9.31 2.15
CA GLU A 19 19.77 8.24 1.15
C GLU A 19 20.02 6.84 1.68
N LYS A 20 20.96 6.69 2.62
CA LYS A 20 21.23 5.41 3.29
C LYS A 20 20.16 5.02 4.32
N LEU A 21 19.34 5.97 4.75
CA LEU A 21 18.26 5.75 5.70
C LEU A 21 16.93 5.48 4.96
N SER A 22 16.07 4.68 5.58
CA SER A 22 14.73 4.39 5.06
C SER A 22 13.63 4.61 6.09
N GLY A 23 12.41 4.81 5.60
CA GLY A 23 11.19 4.90 6.41
C GLY A 23 11.26 5.95 7.52
N PHE A 24 10.94 5.53 8.75
CA PHE A 24 10.91 6.40 9.93
C PHE A 24 12.29 6.99 10.27
N LYS A 25 13.36 6.20 10.18
CA LYS A 25 14.72 6.68 10.51
C LYS A 25 15.14 7.82 9.61
N ARG A 26 14.86 7.71 8.30
CA ARG A 26 15.11 8.80 7.34
C ARG A 26 14.31 10.05 7.70
N ARG A 27 13.03 9.86 8.03
CA ARG A 27 12.11 10.97 8.34
C ARG A 27 12.51 11.75 9.60
N ILE A 28 12.97 11.05 10.63
CA ILE A 28 13.53 11.67 11.84
C ILE A 28 14.80 12.44 11.51
N TYR A 29 15.75 11.81 10.81
CA TYR A 29 17.01 12.44 10.45
C TYR A 29 16.82 13.76 9.66
N ILE A 30 15.97 13.76 8.63
CA ILE A 30 15.72 14.99 7.85
C ILE A 30 15.02 16.07 8.69
N ALA A 31 14.20 15.68 9.67
CA ALA A 31 13.52 16.60 10.56
C ALA A 31 14.48 17.23 11.56
N GLU A 32 15.41 16.46 12.15
CA GLU A 32 16.49 16.97 13.00
C GLU A 32 17.33 18.00 12.25
N ILE A 33 17.79 17.67 11.05
CA ILE A 33 18.53 18.61 10.20
C ILE A 33 17.72 19.88 9.89
N THR A 34 16.42 19.74 9.64
CA THR A 34 15.56 20.90 9.36
C THR A 34 15.38 21.80 10.58
N ILE A 35 15.30 21.20 11.77
CA ILE A 35 15.19 21.94 13.03
C ILE A 35 16.48 22.70 13.33
N GLU A 36 17.62 22.03 13.21
CA GLU A 36 18.92 22.57 13.60
C GLU A 36 19.50 23.57 12.60
N LEU A 37 19.32 23.32 11.29
CA LEU A 37 20.02 24.07 10.24
C LEU A 37 19.10 24.96 9.38
N LEU A 38 17.78 24.77 9.43
CA LEU A 38 16.84 25.38 8.48
C LEU A 38 15.68 26.11 9.15
N ASP A 39 15.85 26.59 10.38
CA ASP A 39 14.83 27.32 11.15
C ASP A 39 13.48 26.60 11.23
N LYS A 40 13.49 25.26 11.28
CA LYS A 40 12.27 24.42 11.27
C LYS A 40 11.40 24.64 10.02
N SER A 41 11.98 25.14 8.92
CA SER A 41 11.25 25.48 7.70
C SER A 41 11.29 24.36 6.67
N ALA A 42 10.15 23.70 6.47
CA ALA A 42 10.00 22.67 5.43
C ALA A 42 10.22 23.21 4.01
N ARG A 43 9.95 24.50 3.77
CA ARG A 43 10.25 25.17 2.49
C ARG A 43 11.75 25.29 2.24
N LYS A 44 12.53 25.64 3.27
CA LYS A 44 14.00 25.66 3.17
C LYS A 44 14.54 24.24 2.95
N ALA A 45 13.99 23.23 3.63
CA ALA A 45 14.39 21.83 3.44
C ALA A 45 14.17 21.34 2.01
N GLU A 46 13.04 21.69 1.40
CA GLU A 46 12.81 21.38 -0.02
C GLU A 46 13.80 22.10 -0.93
N ARG A 47 14.04 23.40 -0.71
CA ARG A 47 14.94 24.19 -1.56
C ARG A 47 16.40 23.73 -1.49
N GLU A 48 16.91 23.49 -0.28
CA GLU A 48 18.32 23.11 -0.08
C GLU A 48 18.58 21.62 -0.39
N PHE A 49 17.63 20.76 -0.03
CA PHE A 49 17.83 19.31 -0.04
C PHE A 49 16.93 18.52 -0.99
N GLY A 50 15.88 19.13 -1.55
CA GLY A 50 14.90 18.44 -2.40
C GLY A 50 13.95 17.54 -1.61
N TRP A 51 13.85 17.70 -0.28
CA TRP A 51 12.98 16.86 0.56
C TRP A 51 11.54 17.35 0.53
N GLY A 52 10.60 16.44 0.31
CA GLY A 52 9.17 16.77 0.26
C GLY A 52 8.66 17.35 1.57
N ARG A 53 8.00 18.52 1.49
CA ARG A 53 7.56 19.32 2.66
C ARG A 53 6.72 18.52 3.66
N LYS A 54 5.72 17.76 3.19
CA LYS A 54 4.86 16.93 4.05
C LYS A 54 5.63 15.88 4.85
N THR A 55 6.69 15.32 4.27
CA THR A 55 7.53 14.31 4.95
C THR A 55 8.33 14.97 6.06
N VAL A 56 8.88 16.16 5.80
CA VAL A 56 9.64 16.96 6.78
C VAL A 56 8.72 17.41 7.92
N GLU A 57 7.54 17.96 7.61
CA GLU A 57 6.53 18.36 8.59
C GLU A 57 6.09 17.19 9.48
N LYS A 58 5.80 16.02 8.88
CA LYS A 58 5.49 14.79 9.62
C LYS A 58 6.62 14.43 10.58
N GLY A 59 7.88 14.43 10.11
CA GLY A 59 9.03 14.12 10.96
C GLY A 59 9.23 15.11 12.11
N MET A 60 9.06 16.41 11.87
CA MET A 60 9.18 17.44 12.91
C MET A 60 8.09 17.28 13.97
N MET A 61 6.86 16.95 13.57
CA MET A 61 5.77 16.69 14.51
C MET A 61 6.00 15.42 15.33
N GLU A 62 6.50 14.35 14.71
CA GLU A 62 6.89 13.11 15.42
C GLU A 62 7.99 13.36 16.44
N LEU A 63 9.00 14.18 16.11
CA LEU A 63 10.03 14.60 17.06
C LEU A 63 9.48 15.43 18.21
N THR A 64 8.60 16.38 17.92
CA THR A 64 8.02 17.29 18.92
C THR A 64 7.10 16.55 19.89
N THR A 65 6.35 15.58 19.40
CA THR A 65 5.38 14.80 20.21
C THR A 65 5.97 13.54 20.83
N GLY A 66 7.11 13.05 20.32
CA GLY A 66 7.65 11.75 20.66
C GLY A 66 6.83 10.57 20.10
N ILE A 67 5.81 10.83 19.29
CA ILE A 67 4.91 9.82 18.74
C ILE A 67 5.37 9.47 17.32
N ARG A 68 5.66 8.19 17.07
CA ARG A 68 5.92 7.69 15.72
C ARG A 68 4.61 7.49 14.96
N CYS A 69 4.42 8.17 13.83
CA CYS A 69 3.32 7.86 12.92
C CYS A 69 3.65 6.61 12.10
N VAL A 70 2.80 5.59 12.24
CA VAL A 70 2.85 4.35 11.46
C VAL A 70 1.81 4.45 10.35
N ASP A 71 2.24 4.20 9.11
CA ASP A 71 1.33 4.17 7.98
C ASP A 71 0.54 2.85 7.99
N ASN A 72 -0.79 2.94 7.95
CA ASN A 72 -1.69 1.79 7.94
C ASN A 72 -1.83 1.24 6.50
N TYR A 73 -0.75 0.70 5.95
CA TYR A 73 -0.73 0.18 4.59
C TYR A 73 -1.74 -0.97 4.38
N SER A 74 -1.98 -1.79 5.40
CA SER A 74 -2.93 -2.91 5.34
C SER A 74 -4.39 -2.46 5.24
N ALA A 75 -4.74 -1.28 5.73
CA ALA A 75 -6.06 -0.69 5.51
C ALA A 75 -6.20 0.00 4.15
N ARG A 76 -5.12 0.12 3.38
CA ARG A 76 -5.15 0.67 2.02
C ARG A 76 -5.25 -0.47 1.00
N GLY A 77 -5.80 -0.15 -0.16
CA GLY A 77 -5.92 -1.08 -1.28
C GLY A 77 -7.29 -1.73 -1.39
N ASN A 78 -7.55 -2.32 -2.55
CA ASN A 78 -8.77 -3.06 -2.79
C ASN A 78 -8.67 -4.40 -2.07
N LYS A 79 -9.61 -4.69 -1.16
CA LYS A 79 -9.69 -6.01 -0.52
C LYS A 79 -9.97 -7.09 -1.57
N LYS A 80 -9.54 -8.31 -1.29
CA LYS A 80 -9.86 -9.49 -2.12
C LYS A 80 -11.38 -9.63 -2.28
N THR A 81 -11.83 -10.14 -3.41
CA THR A 81 -13.27 -10.31 -3.67
C THR A 81 -13.90 -11.23 -2.64
N GLU A 82 -13.18 -12.27 -2.23
CA GLU A 82 -13.58 -13.24 -1.19
C GLU A 82 -13.77 -12.59 0.19
N GLU A 83 -13.05 -11.50 0.48
CA GLU A 83 -13.27 -10.74 1.73
C GLU A 83 -14.51 -9.84 1.65
N LYS A 84 -14.88 -9.40 0.44
CA LYS A 84 -16.06 -8.55 0.22
C LYS A 84 -17.33 -9.39 0.08
N MET A 85 -17.20 -10.59 -0.49
CA MET A 85 -18.28 -11.51 -0.80
C MET A 85 -17.93 -12.91 -0.28
N PRO A 86 -18.04 -13.15 1.03
CA PRO A 86 -17.64 -14.42 1.64
C PRO A 86 -18.37 -15.64 1.05
N GLU A 87 -19.63 -15.46 0.66
CA GLU A 87 -20.48 -16.54 0.13
C GLU A 87 -20.23 -16.86 -1.35
N LEU A 88 -19.50 -16.00 -2.08
CA LEU A 88 -19.32 -16.12 -3.53
C LEU A 88 -18.69 -17.45 -3.94
N GLU A 89 -17.73 -17.94 -3.16
CA GLU A 89 -17.09 -19.23 -3.42
C GLU A 89 -18.08 -20.39 -3.30
N GLU A 90 -18.88 -20.39 -2.24
CA GLU A 90 -19.89 -21.44 -2.00
C GLU A 90 -20.96 -21.41 -3.10
N ASP A 91 -21.41 -20.22 -3.48
CA ASP A 91 -22.40 -20.05 -4.54
C ASP A 91 -21.87 -20.52 -5.91
N ILE A 92 -20.63 -20.17 -6.26
CA ILE A 92 -19.97 -20.70 -7.47
C ILE A 92 -19.90 -22.23 -7.42
N ARG A 93 -19.49 -22.81 -6.28
CA ARG A 93 -19.42 -24.27 -6.13
C ARG A 93 -20.80 -24.92 -6.27
N SER A 94 -21.86 -24.30 -5.75
CA SER A 94 -23.23 -24.81 -5.87
C SER A 94 -23.73 -24.85 -7.33
N ILE A 95 -23.36 -23.85 -8.15
CA ILE A 95 -23.72 -23.76 -9.57
C ILE A 95 -22.90 -24.76 -10.41
N VAL A 96 -21.61 -24.86 -10.10
CA VAL A 96 -20.63 -25.59 -10.91
C VAL A 96 -20.63 -27.08 -10.57
N GLY A 97 -20.77 -27.44 -9.29
CA GLY A 97 -20.69 -28.81 -8.77
C GLY A 97 -21.53 -29.83 -9.55
N PRO A 98 -22.84 -29.60 -9.78
CA PRO A 98 -23.69 -30.50 -10.57
C PRO A 98 -23.27 -30.65 -12.04
N LYS A 99 -22.52 -29.68 -12.57
CA LYS A 99 -22.04 -29.63 -13.95
C LYS A 99 -20.57 -30.07 -14.07
N SER A 100 -20.00 -30.56 -12.98
CA SER A 100 -18.64 -31.07 -12.89
C SER A 100 -18.59 -32.57 -13.20
N GLN A 101 -17.48 -32.99 -13.81
CA GLN A 101 -17.20 -34.39 -14.11
C GLN A 101 -15.76 -34.70 -13.71
N THR A 102 -15.53 -35.86 -13.09
CA THR A 102 -14.18 -36.36 -12.83
C THR A 102 -13.40 -36.48 -14.15
N ASP A 103 -12.08 -36.27 -14.08
CA ASP A 103 -11.16 -36.54 -15.17
C ASP A 103 -11.50 -37.89 -15.86
N PRO A 104 -11.85 -37.88 -17.16
CA PRO A 104 -12.23 -39.08 -17.89
C PRO A 104 -11.18 -40.20 -17.87
N ASN A 105 -9.90 -39.83 -17.75
CA ASN A 105 -8.80 -40.79 -17.69
C ASN A 105 -8.46 -41.21 -16.25
N PHE A 106 -9.13 -40.64 -15.24
CA PHE A 106 -8.89 -40.86 -13.81
C PHE A 106 -7.42 -40.67 -13.39
N GLN A 107 -6.67 -39.85 -14.13
CA GLN A 107 -5.25 -39.59 -13.84
C GLN A 107 -5.08 -38.51 -12.77
N THR A 108 -6.09 -37.65 -12.62
CA THR A 108 -6.08 -36.53 -11.67
C THR A 108 -7.33 -36.52 -10.79
N SER A 109 -7.21 -35.87 -9.63
CA SER A 109 -8.34 -35.60 -8.72
C SER A 109 -9.14 -34.35 -9.12
N LEU A 110 -8.81 -33.73 -10.25
CA LEU A 110 -9.49 -32.54 -10.74
C LEU A 110 -10.87 -32.90 -11.29
N MET A 111 -11.81 -31.97 -11.11
CA MET A 111 -13.11 -32.02 -11.76
C MET A 111 -13.17 -30.99 -12.89
N TYR A 112 -13.55 -31.44 -14.07
CA TYR A 112 -13.76 -30.59 -15.23
C TYR A 112 -15.21 -30.14 -15.29
N THR A 113 -15.40 -28.86 -15.58
CA THR A 113 -16.72 -28.24 -15.57
C THR A 113 -17.20 -28.07 -17.00
N ARG A 114 -18.47 -28.39 -17.27
CA ARG A 114 -19.09 -28.18 -18.59
C ARG A 114 -19.77 -26.81 -18.74
N ILE A 115 -19.47 -25.88 -17.83
CA ILE A 115 -20.02 -24.53 -17.83
C ILE A 115 -18.89 -23.50 -17.94
N THR A 116 -19.10 -22.48 -18.77
CA THR A 116 -18.14 -21.40 -18.96
C THR A 116 -18.23 -20.38 -17.83
N ALA A 117 -17.16 -19.62 -17.57
CA ALA A 117 -17.17 -18.56 -16.57
C ALA A 117 -18.28 -17.51 -16.81
N LYS A 118 -18.58 -17.18 -18.08
CA LYS A 118 -19.68 -16.27 -18.43
C LYS A 118 -21.04 -16.82 -18.03
N ALA A 119 -21.26 -18.12 -18.23
CA ALA A 119 -22.50 -18.77 -17.82
C ALA A 119 -22.61 -18.91 -16.30
N VAL A 120 -21.49 -19.09 -15.58
CA VAL A 120 -21.47 -19.03 -14.10
C VAL A 120 -21.84 -17.63 -13.61
N ARG A 121 -21.29 -16.57 -14.21
CA ARG A 121 -21.65 -15.17 -13.89
C ARG A 121 -23.14 -14.92 -14.08
N GLN A 122 -23.70 -15.35 -15.21
CA GLN A 122 -25.14 -15.18 -15.46
C GLN A 122 -25.98 -15.97 -14.44
N ALA A 123 -25.59 -17.20 -14.11
CA ALA A 123 -26.28 -18.00 -13.09
C ALA A 123 -26.20 -17.39 -11.68
N LEU A 124 -25.08 -16.74 -11.32
CA LEU A 124 -24.99 -15.99 -10.06
C LEU A 124 -26.00 -14.83 -10.03
N ILE A 125 -26.17 -14.11 -11.14
CA ILE A 125 -27.16 -13.03 -11.24
C ILE A 125 -28.59 -13.60 -11.16
N ASP A 126 -28.89 -14.61 -11.97
CA ASP A 126 -30.25 -15.15 -12.15
C ASP A 126 -30.72 -15.99 -10.95
N GLU A 127 -29.85 -16.83 -10.38
CA GLU A 127 -30.22 -17.82 -9.35
C GLU A 127 -29.90 -17.34 -7.92
N LYS A 128 -28.89 -16.48 -7.77
CA LYS A 128 -28.39 -16.02 -6.45
C LYS A 128 -28.58 -14.52 -6.22
N GLY A 129 -29.02 -13.77 -7.23
CA GLY A 129 -29.40 -12.36 -7.09
C GLY A 129 -28.22 -11.38 -7.06
N TYR A 130 -27.05 -11.77 -7.55
CA TYR A 130 -25.88 -10.89 -7.67
C TYR A 130 -26.12 -9.77 -8.69
N ILE A 131 -25.46 -8.62 -8.51
CA ILE A 131 -25.54 -7.49 -9.44
C ILE A 131 -24.34 -7.53 -10.39
N ASP A 132 -24.50 -7.08 -11.64
CA ASP A 132 -23.41 -7.11 -12.62
C ASP A 132 -22.25 -6.14 -12.31
N ASP A 133 -22.44 -5.20 -11.38
CA ASP A 133 -21.39 -4.27 -10.93
C ASP A 133 -20.59 -4.81 -9.73
N GLU A 134 -20.98 -5.97 -9.17
CA GLU A 134 -20.26 -6.67 -8.10
C GLU A 134 -19.18 -7.63 -8.64
#